data_AF-A0A7K7WTZ2-F1
#
_entry.id   AF-A0A7K7WTZ2-F1
#
_cell.length_a   1.000
_cell.length_b   1.000
_cell.length_c   1.000
_cell.angle_alpha   90.00
_cell.angle_beta   90.00
_cell.angle_gamma   90.00
#
_symmetry.space_group_name_H-M   'P 1'
#
loop_
_entity.id
_entity.type
_entity.pdbx_description
1 polymer ?
#
loop_
_entity_poly.entity_id
_entity_poly.type
_entity_poly.pdbx_seq_one_letter_code
_entity_poly.pdbx_strand_id
1 'polypeptide(L)'
;SAHAASSRLKVSGMCFLLQMLIIILFAAFVRYSPDAGPGLCSPQLNCSSRKNPGSGSYYPRSRNVCLQTLMGFGFLMVFLGRCSGGSVAACLLVTAFALQWALFIQGFMYSFRNGKIYMEAQSMVGADFCAGAVLVSVGAILDWANPLQMLLLSLLEVPLFSANEYVLLHLMGVSDNGGSLTVHAFGAYFGLALSWSLRQHRADSGERPQDTGLPADALAAVGIVCLWLFWPGFVSAAAAAPASVEPWAGLNTYVAMAAGTLATFVVSPLLREGSAPCASQVQDATVAAAAVMGMAGEMLLAPFGALVAGFLAGLIPALSSRFLA
;
A
#
# COMPACT_ATOMS: atom_id res chain seq x y z
N SER A 1 2.67 -34.26 11.33
CA SER A 1 4.11 -34.38 11.62
C SER A 1 4.51 -33.39 12.71
N ALA A 2 5.36 -33.79 13.66
CA ALA A 2 5.86 -32.95 14.75
C ALA A 2 6.60 -31.68 14.27
N HIS A 3 7.18 -31.73 13.07
CA HIS A 3 7.83 -30.58 12.43
C HIS A 3 6.84 -29.46 12.07
N ALA A 4 5.65 -29.83 11.57
CA ALA A 4 4.59 -28.88 11.29
C ALA A 4 4.05 -28.24 12.58
N ALA A 5 3.92 -29.01 13.66
CA ALA A 5 3.50 -28.49 14.97
C ALA A 5 4.53 -27.50 15.57
N SER A 6 5.83 -27.81 15.46
CA SER A 6 6.92 -26.91 15.89
C SER A 6 6.93 -25.60 15.10
N SER A 7 6.72 -25.65 13.78
CA SER A 7 6.67 -24.44 12.94
C SER A 7 5.49 -23.51 13.28
N ARG A 8 4.31 -24.09 13.57
CA ARG A 8 3.11 -23.33 13.98
C ARG A 8 3.32 -22.63 15.32
N LEU A 9 3.98 -23.30 16.26
CA LEU A 9 4.29 -22.73 17.57
C LEU A 9 5.27 -21.56 17.46
N LYS A 10 6.25 -21.64 16.54
CA LYS A 10 7.19 -20.54 16.26
C LYS A 10 6.50 -19.30 15.70
N VAL A 11 5.61 -19.46 14.71
CA VAL A 11 4.84 -18.35 14.14
C VAL A 11 3.97 -17.71 15.22
N SER A 12 3.20 -18.52 15.95
CA SER A 12 2.34 -18.01 17.04
C SER A 12 3.12 -17.29 18.12
N GLY A 13 4.28 -17.83 18.51
CA GLY A 13 5.17 -17.20 19.50
C GLY A 13 5.72 -15.86 19.02
N MET A 14 6.17 -15.79 17.76
CA MET A 14 6.66 -14.53 17.17
C MET A 14 5.54 -13.48 17.08
N CYS A 15 4.35 -13.85 16.61
CA CYS A 15 3.21 -12.94 16.56
C CYS A 15 2.87 -12.38 17.95
N PHE A 16 2.85 -13.24 18.97
CA PHE A 16 2.62 -12.82 20.35
C PHE A 16 3.68 -11.83 20.83
N LEU A 17 4.97 -12.14 20.60
CA LEU A 17 6.07 -11.26 21.00
C LEU A 17 6.01 -9.89 20.31
N LEU A 18 5.83 -9.88 18.99
CA LEU A 18 5.72 -8.63 18.21
C LEU A 18 4.50 -7.81 18.62
N GLN A 19 3.35 -8.45 18.84
CA GLN A 19 2.15 -7.76 19.27
C GLN A 19 2.29 -7.17 20.67
N MET A 20 2.88 -7.90 21.62
CA MET A 20 3.14 -7.39 22.97
C MET A 20 4.14 -6.23 22.94
N LEU A 21 5.18 -6.32 22.12
CA LEU A 21 6.12 -5.22 21.89
C LEU A 21 5.39 -3.97 21.39
N ILE A 22 4.57 -4.10 20.34
CA ILE A 22 3.78 -2.99 19.79
C ILE A 22 2.86 -2.39 20.86
N ILE A 23 2.14 -3.22 21.63
CA ILE A 23 1.25 -2.73 22.70
C ILE A 23 2.03 -1.89 23.72
N ILE A 24 3.20 -2.36 24.17
CA ILE A 24 4.04 -1.64 25.12
C ILE A 24 4.52 -0.32 24.53
N LEU A 25 4.98 -0.32 23.28
CA LEU A 25 5.44 0.88 22.58
C LEU A 25 4.30 1.90 22.39
N PHE A 26 3.12 1.46 21.97
CA PHE A 26 1.95 2.34 21.82
C PHE A 26 1.51 2.91 23.17
N ALA A 27 1.43 2.08 24.22
CA ALA A 27 1.08 2.54 25.56
C ALA A 27 2.07 3.60 26.07
N ALA A 28 3.37 3.39 25.82
CA ALA A 28 4.43 4.28 26.24
C ALA A 28 4.45 5.60 25.45
N PHE A 29 4.33 5.56 24.12
CA PHE A 29 4.65 6.70 23.25
C PHE A 29 3.46 7.29 22.50
N VAL A 30 2.45 6.50 22.10
CA VAL A 30 1.43 6.94 21.15
C VAL A 30 0.20 7.53 21.87
N ARG A 31 -0.28 8.69 21.42
CA ARG A 31 -1.49 9.36 21.90
C ARG A 31 -2.31 9.84 20.71
N TYR A 32 -3.64 9.89 20.86
CA TYR A 32 -4.47 10.58 19.86
C TYR A 32 -4.22 12.08 19.92
N SER A 33 -4.21 12.72 18.75
CA SER A 33 -4.10 14.18 18.67
C SER A 33 -5.28 14.85 19.38
N PRO A 34 -5.06 15.87 20.22
CA PRO A 34 -6.11 16.56 20.96
C PRO A 34 -7.15 17.23 20.05
N ASP A 35 -6.79 17.54 18.80
CA ASP A 35 -7.68 18.13 17.79
C ASP A 35 -8.66 17.11 17.17
N ALA A 36 -8.50 15.82 17.46
CA ALA A 36 -9.35 14.74 16.94
C ALA A 36 -10.55 14.41 17.85
N GLY A 37 -10.65 15.00 19.04
CA GLY A 37 -11.76 14.78 19.97
C GLY A 37 -12.97 15.71 19.71
N PRO A 38 -14.21 15.26 19.94
CA PRO A 38 -15.30 16.19 20.22
C PRO A 38 -14.96 16.85 21.56
N GLY A 39 -14.59 18.14 21.52
CA GLY A 39 -13.85 18.80 22.59
C GLY A 39 -14.36 18.55 24.01
N LEU A 40 -13.48 18.10 24.90
CA LEU A 40 -13.54 18.54 26.29
C LEU A 40 -12.95 19.96 26.34
N CYS A 41 -13.83 20.95 26.25
CA CYS A 41 -13.49 22.29 26.72
C CYS A 41 -13.09 22.19 28.19
N SER A 42 -11.87 22.60 28.52
CA SER A 42 -11.48 22.82 29.91
C SER A 42 -12.34 23.95 30.51
N PRO A 43 -12.82 23.89 31.77
CA PRO A 43 -13.80 24.84 32.32
C PRO A 43 -13.26 26.25 32.62
N GLN A 44 -12.10 26.64 32.09
CA GLN A 44 -11.36 27.82 32.55
C GLN A 44 -11.11 28.90 31.47
N LEU A 45 -11.61 28.75 30.24
CA LEU A 45 -11.59 29.86 29.28
C LEU A 45 -13.00 30.21 28.78
N ASN A 46 -13.38 31.45 29.10
CA ASN A 46 -14.62 32.12 28.72
C ASN A 46 -14.86 32.06 27.20
N CYS A 47 -15.80 31.22 26.77
CA CYS A 47 -16.28 31.16 25.40
C CYS A 47 -17.54 32.01 25.22
N SER A 48 -17.38 33.34 25.22
CA SER A 48 -18.38 34.29 24.76
C SER A 48 -17.95 34.94 23.43
N SER A 49 -17.60 34.11 22.43
CA SER A 49 -17.60 34.50 21.01
C SER A 49 -17.21 33.35 20.08
N ARG A 50 -18.17 32.50 19.71
CA ARG A 50 -18.22 31.93 18.34
C ARG A 50 -19.56 31.23 18.08
N LYS A 51 -20.61 32.01 17.80
CA LYS A 51 -21.65 31.54 16.87
C LYS A 51 -21.06 31.65 15.47
N ASN A 52 -20.41 30.59 14.98
CA ASN A 52 -20.14 30.42 13.56
C ASN A 52 -21.10 29.34 13.01
N PRO A 53 -21.82 29.60 11.91
CA PRO A 53 -22.65 28.60 11.24
C PRO A 53 -21.72 27.69 10.43
N GLY A 54 -21.13 26.69 11.08
CA GLY A 54 -20.12 25.81 10.48
C GLY A 54 -20.29 24.33 10.86
N SER A 55 -21.47 23.94 11.35
CA SER A 55 -21.78 22.57 11.77
C SER A 55 -21.83 21.54 10.63
N GLY A 56 -21.37 21.89 9.42
CA GLY A 56 -21.20 20.98 8.29
C GLY A 56 -19.83 20.30 8.19
N SER A 57 -18.85 20.64 9.05
CA SER A 57 -17.43 20.24 8.83
C SER A 57 -16.94 19.01 9.60
N TYR A 58 -17.70 18.47 10.56
CA TYR A 58 -17.29 17.25 11.29
C TYR A 58 -17.69 15.95 10.55
N TYR A 59 -18.80 15.96 9.83
CA TYR A 59 -19.28 14.83 9.03
C TYR A 59 -18.40 14.47 7.80
N PRO A 60 -17.76 15.43 7.10
CA PRO A 60 -16.82 15.13 6.02
C PRO A 60 -15.53 14.45 6.51
N ARG A 61 -15.07 14.76 7.73
CA ARG A 61 -13.81 14.23 8.27
C ARG A 61 -13.92 12.75 8.65
N SER A 62 -15.02 12.33 9.28
CA SER A 62 -15.28 10.90 9.57
C SER A 62 -15.56 10.09 8.30
N ARG A 63 -16.20 10.70 7.29
CA ARG A 63 -16.41 10.07 5.97
C ARG A 63 -15.10 9.83 5.23
N ASN A 64 -14.15 10.78 5.30
CA ASN A 64 -12.81 10.61 4.75
C ASN A 64 -12.02 9.48 5.45
N VAL A 65 -12.16 9.31 6.76
CA VAL A 65 -11.49 8.21 7.50
C VAL A 65 -12.03 6.83 7.09
N CYS A 66 -13.35 6.70 6.92
CA CYS A 66 -13.95 5.45 6.45
C CYS A 66 -13.54 5.14 5.00
N LEU A 67 -13.51 6.16 4.13
CA LEU A 67 -12.98 6.06 2.76
C LEU A 67 -11.49 5.71 2.71
N GLN A 68 -10.65 6.34 3.56
CA GLN A 68 -9.22 6.05 3.71
C GLN A 68 -8.96 4.61 4.18
N THR A 69 -9.76 4.12 5.13
CA THR A 69 -9.68 2.74 5.64
C THR A 69 -10.21 1.71 4.62
N LEU A 70 -11.25 2.05 3.84
CA LEU A 70 -11.74 1.22 2.72
C LEU A 70 -10.73 1.15 1.55
N MET A 71 -9.96 2.22 1.32
CA MET A 71 -8.90 2.26 0.31
C MET A 71 -7.72 1.35 0.64
N GLY A 72 -7.29 1.30 1.91
CA GLY A 72 -6.27 0.36 2.39
C GLY A 72 -6.70 -1.11 2.23
N PHE A 73 -7.99 -1.42 2.46
CA PHE A 73 -8.55 -2.75 2.21
C PHE A 73 -8.56 -3.14 0.71
N GLY A 74 -8.77 -2.18 -0.20
CA GLY A 74 -8.75 -2.42 -1.65
C GLY A 74 -7.35 -2.75 -2.18
N PHE A 75 -6.31 -2.07 -1.70
CA PHE A 75 -4.90 -2.35 -2.02
C PHE A 75 -4.49 -3.75 -1.51
N LEU A 76 -5.03 -4.17 -0.37
CA LEU A 76 -4.81 -5.49 0.21
C LEU A 76 -5.23 -6.62 -0.73
N MET A 77 -6.39 -6.48 -1.37
CA MET A 77 -7.00 -7.53 -2.19
C MET A 77 -6.23 -7.80 -3.50
N VAL A 78 -5.32 -6.91 -3.90
CA VAL A 78 -4.42 -7.02 -5.06
C VAL A 78 -3.46 -8.19 -4.92
N PHE A 79 -2.87 -8.31 -3.73
CA PHE A 79 -1.95 -9.39 -3.40
C PHE A 79 -2.70 -10.68 -3.13
N LEU A 80 -3.92 -10.58 -2.59
CA LEU A 80 -4.81 -11.73 -2.42
C LEU A 80 -5.19 -12.38 -3.75
N GLY A 81 -5.19 -11.64 -4.87
CA GLY A 81 -5.41 -12.19 -6.20
C GLY A 81 -4.24 -13.01 -6.79
N ARG A 82 -3.02 -12.83 -6.28
CA ARG A 82 -1.87 -13.69 -6.60
C ARG A 82 -1.67 -14.81 -5.58
N CYS A 83 -2.40 -14.78 -4.47
CA CYS A 83 -2.31 -15.77 -3.40
C CYS A 83 -3.20 -16.98 -3.68
N SER A 84 -2.62 -18.18 -3.69
CA SER A 84 -3.38 -19.42 -3.47
C SER A 84 -4.08 -19.38 -2.11
N GLY A 85 -5.15 -20.16 -1.88
CA GLY A 85 -6.00 -20.07 -0.69
C GLY A 85 -5.30 -20.17 0.68
N GLY A 86 -4.03 -20.62 0.75
CA GLY A 86 -3.19 -20.61 1.95
C GLY A 86 -2.39 -19.32 2.19
N SER A 87 -2.18 -18.47 1.17
CA SER A 87 -1.30 -17.29 1.21
C SER A 87 -2.02 -16.00 1.62
N VAL A 88 -3.37 -16.00 1.56
CA VAL A 88 -4.22 -14.86 1.96
C VAL A 88 -4.05 -14.48 3.43
N ALA A 89 -4.05 -15.46 4.31
CA ALA A 89 -3.89 -15.25 5.75
C ALA A 89 -2.48 -14.71 6.10
N ALA A 90 -1.46 -15.10 5.35
CA ALA A 90 -0.10 -14.60 5.53
C ALA A 90 0.01 -13.12 5.12
N CYS A 91 -0.59 -12.74 3.99
CA CYS A 91 -0.64 -11.34 3.55
C CYS A 91 -1.42 -10.45 4.52
N LEU A 92 -2.56 -10.94 5.03
CA LEU A 92 -3.33 -10.25 6.08
C LEU A 92 -2.52 -10.06 7.36
N LEU A 93 -1.82 -11.11 7.80
CA LEU A 93 -0.94 -11.06 8.98
C LEU A 93 0.17 -10.03 8.81
N VAL A 94 0.86 -10.06 7.67
CA VAL A 94 1.94 -9.13 7.34
C VAL A 94 1.42 -7.70 7.32
N THR A 95 0.27 -7.46 6.67
CA THR A 95 -0.29 -6.11 6.60
C THR A 95 -0.70 -5.61 7.99
N ALA A 96 -1.39 -6.43 8.78
CA ALA A 96 -1.82 -6.05 10.13
C ALA A 96 -0.63 -5.68 11.02
N PHE A 97 0.50 -6.39 10.87
CA PHE A 97 1.74 -6.04 11.56
C PHE A 97 2.38 -4.77 10.99
N ALA A 98 2.54 -4.69 9.67
CA ALA A 98 3.18 -3.56 8.99
C ALA A 98 2.46 -2.24 9.27
N LEU A 99 1.12 -2.20 9.30
CA LEU A 99 0.34 -1.02 9.65
C LEU A 99 0.67 -0.50 11.06
N GLN A 100 0.64 -1.38 12.06
CA GLN A 100 0.93 -0.99 13.44
C GLN A 100 2.39 -0.54 13.59
N TRP A 101 3.30 -1.22 12.92
CA TRP A 101 4.72 -0.90 12.97
C TRP A 101 5.04 0.42 12.24
N ALA A 102 4.41 0.67 11.10
CA ALA A 102 4.55 1.90 10.33
C ALA A 102 3.99 3.11 11.10
N LEU A 103 2.81 2.98 11.72
CA LEU A 103 2.24 4.02 12.59
C LEU A 103 3.22 4.45 13.70
N PHE A 104 3.95 3.49 14.28
CA PHE A 104 4.95 3.78 15.28
C PHE A 104 6.20 4.45 14.69
N ILE A 105 6.79 3.86 13.64
CA ILE A 105 8.05 4.35 13.06
C ILE A 105 7.87 5.69 12.33
N GLN A 106 6.88 5.82 11.45
CA GLN A 106 6.57 7.11 10.80
C GLN A 106 6.11 8.14 11.83
N GLY A 107 5.34 7.71 12.84
CA GLY A 107 4.95 8.56 13.96
C GLY A 107 6.16 9.15 14.71
N PHE A 108 7.25 8.39 14.85
CA PHE A 108 8.49 8.87 15.42
C PHE A 108 9.18 9.93 14.54
N MET A 109 9.12 9.79 13.22
CA MET A 109 9.75 10.72 12.27
C MET A 109 8.96 12.03 12.08
N TYR A 110 7.63 11.95 11.97
CA TYR A 110 6.78 13.08 11.57
C TYR A 110 6.03 13.74 12.74
N SER A 111 5.66 12.97 13.76
CA SER A 111 4.69 13.40 14.79
C SER A 111 5.21 13.28 16.22
N PHE A 112 6.52 13.11 16.40
CA PHE A 112 7.13 13.02 17.72
C PHE A 112 7.34 14.40 18.34
N ARG A 113 6.58 14.70 19.39
CA ARG A 113 6.66 15.97 20.13
C ARG A 113 6.55 15.70 21.62
N ASN A 114 7.41 16.34 22.41
CA ASN A 114 7.41 16.23 23.88
C ASN A 114 7.45 14.77 24.40
N GLY A 115 8.19 13.89 23.72
CA GLY A 115 8.30 12.48 24.11
C GLY A 115 7.10 11.61 23.74
N LYS A 116 6.13 12.13 22.96
CA LYS A 116 4.93 11.42 22.53
C LYS A 116 4.75 11.52 21.02
N ILE A 117 4.15 10.47 20.44
CA ILE A 117 3.72 10.41 19.05
C ILE A 117 2.23 10.76 19.02
N TYR A 118 1.85 11.79 18.27
CA TYR A 118 0.45 12.16 18.08
C TYR A 118 -0.11 11.55 16.80
N MET A 119 -1.05 10.63 16.97
CA MET A 119 -1.71 9.90 15.88
C MET A 119 -2.96 10.65 15.42
N GLU A 120 -3.07 10.81 14.10
CA GLU A 120 -4.18 11.45 13.39
C GLU A 120 -4.67 10.54 12.26
N ALA A 121 -5.81 10.90 11.64
CA ALA A 121 -6.31 10.19 10.47
C ALA A 121 -5.27 10.12 9.33
N GLN A 122 -4.51 11.19 9.11
CA GLN A 122 -3.46 11.22 8.09
C GLN A 122 -2.31 10.25 8.39
N SER A 123 -2.05 9.96 9.67
CA SER A 123 -1.06 8.95 10.06
C SER A 123 -1.44 7.56 9.55
N MET A 124 -2.75 7.25 9.48
CA MET A 124 -3.22 5.97 8.94
C MET A 124 -2.95 5.86 7.43
N VAL A 125 -3.15 6.95 6.68
CA VAL A 125 -2.86 6.98 5.23
C VAL A 125 -1.38 6.68 4.97
N GLY A 126 -0.47 7.34 5.69
CA GLY A 126 0.97 7.06 5.57
C GLY A 126 1.34 5.61 5.92
N ALA A 127 0.70 5.05 6.95
CA ALA A 127 0.90 3.66 7.32
C ALA A 127 0.36 2.68 6.26
N ASP A 128 -0.75 3.00 5.61
CA ASP A 128 -1.29 2.21 4.49
C ASP A 128 -0.32 2.22 3.29
N PHE A 129 0.30 3.36 2.95
CA PHE A 129 1.35 3.42 1.92
C PHE A 129 2.55 2.54 2.27
N CYS A 130 3.03 2.62 3.51
CA CYS A 130 4.14 1.79 3.98
C CYS A 130 3.79 0.30 3.94
N ALA A 131 2.61 -0.09 4.41
CA ALA A 131 2.13 -1.46 4.33
C ALA A 131 1.97 -1.92 2.87
N GLY A 132 1.56 -1.01 1.99
CA GLY A 132 1.48 -1.26 0.56
C GLY A 132 2.85 -1.57 -0.07
N ALA A 133 3.90 -0.84 0.31
CA ALA A 133 5.27 -1.11 -0.14
C ALA A 133 5.75 -2.50 0.31
N VAL A 134 5.49 -2.85 1.57
CA VAL A 134 5.80 -4.18 2.12
C VAL A 134 5.09 -5.28 1.34
N LEU A 135 3.82 -5.06 0.97
CA LEU A 135 3.08 -6.02 0.15
C LEU A 135 3.68 -6.16 -1.25
N VAL A 136 4.12 -5.06 -1.89
CA VAL A 136 4.87 -5.11 -3.17
C VAL A 136 6.12 -5.97 -3.04
N SER A 137 6.90 -5.78 -1.97
CA SER A 137 8.08 -6.60 -1.68
C SER A 137 7.75 -8.07 -1.46
N VAL A 138 6.68 -8.34 -0.69
CA VAL A 138 6.16 -9.69 -0.44
C VAL A 138 5.75 -10.39 -1.73
N GLY A 139 5.15 -9.66 -2.68
CA GLY A 139 4.77 -10.21 -3.98
C GLY A 139 5.94 -10.83 -4.76
N ALA A 140 7.16 -10.32 -4.59
CA ALA A 140 8.35 -10.84 -5.25
C ALA A 140 8.91 -12.14 -4.62
N ILE A 141 8.49 -12.48 -3.40
CA ILE A 141 9.01 -13.63 -2.63
C ILE A 141 7.92 -14.60 -2.18
N LEU A 142 6.68 -14.41 -2.65
CA LEU A 142 5.49 -15.11 -2.16
C LEU A 142 5.63 -16.64 -2.18
N ASP A 143 6.23 -17.19 -3.25
CA ASP A 143 6.41 -18.65 -3.43
C ASP A 143 7.61 -19.23 -2.67
N TRP A 144 8.42 -18.36 -2.08
CA TRP A 144 9.72 -18.70 -1.48
C TRP A 144 9.75 -18.43 0.03
N ALA A 145 8.85 -17.60 0.55
CA ALA A 145 8.85 -17.15 1.93
C ALA A 145 7.73 -17.78 2.76
N ASN A 146 8.03 -18.16 3.99
CA ASN A 146 7.01 -18.53 4.96
C ASN A 146 6.52 -17.31 5.76
N PRO A 147 5.38 -17.37 6.46
CA PRO A 147 4.82 -16.23 7.19
C PRO A 147 5.78 -15.60 8.23
N LEU A 148 6.66 -16.40 8.84
CA LEU A 148 7.66 -15.89 9.77
C LEU A 148 8.71 -15.03 9.06
N GLN A 149 9.20 -15.48 7.89
CA GLN A 149 10.14 -14.71 7.07
C GLN A 149 9.51 -13.41 6.58
N MET A 150 8.22 -13.44 6.21
CA MET A 150 7.50 -12.23 5.80
C MET A 150 7.32 -11.23 6.95
N LEU A 151 7.09 -11.70 8.18
CA LEU A 151 7.06 -10.82 9.37
C LEU A 151 8.43 -10.19 9.65
N LEU A 152 9.51 -10.96 9.55
CA LEU A 152 10.88 -10.46 9.73
C LEU A 152 11.26 -9.45 8.65
N LEU A 153 10.87 -9.71 7.41
CA LEU A 153 10.98 -8.76 6.30
C LEU A 153 10.26 -7.46 6.63
N SER A 154 9.00 -7.55 7.07
CA SER A 154 8.20 -6.36 7.41
C SER A 154 8.82 -5.56 8.56
N LEU A 155 9.40 -6.23 9.54
CA LEU A 155 10.08 -5.60 10.68
C LEU A 155 11.27 -4.74 10.22
N LEU A 156 11.99 -5.19 9.18
CA LEU A 156 13.15 -4.51 8.60
C LEU A 156 12.76 -3.46 7.55
N GLU A 157 11.81 -3.79 6.68
CA GLU A 157 11.44 -2.96 5.54
C GLU A 157 10.75 -1.67 5.99
N VAL A 158 9.85 -1.73 6.97
CA VAL A 158 9.10 -0.55 7.44
C VAL A 158 10.02 0.59 7.92
N PRO A 159 11.07 0.35 8.73
CA PRO A 159 12.06 1.39 9.05
C PRO A 159 12.81 1.95 7.84
N LEU A 160 13.21 1.10 6.91
CA LEU A 160 13.94 1.52 5.71
C LEU A 160 13.04 2.35 4.77
N PHE A 161 11.80 1.91 4.58
CA PHE A 161 10.76 2.66 3.87
C PHE A 161 10.55 4.03 4.53
N SER A 162 10.34 4.07 5.85
CA SER A 162 10.03 5.31 6.56
C SER A 162 11.19 6.30 6.51
N ALA A 163 12.43 5.81 6.61
CA ALA A 163 13.62 6.64 6.44
C ALA A 163 13.74 7.17 5.00
N ASN A 164 13.53 6.30 4.00
CA ASN A 164 13.56 6.68 2.58
C ASN A 164 12.49 7.74 2.27
N GLU A 165 11.26 7.52 2.72
CA GLU A 165 10.14 8.44 2.58
C GLU A 165 10.46 9.80 3.22
N TYR A 166 10.98 9.81 4.46
CA TYR A 166 11.35 11.05 5.14
C TYR A 166 12.44 11.82 4.39
N VAL A 167 13.46 11.13 3.89
CA VAL A 167 14.53 11.75 3.09
C VAL A 167 13.98 12.34 1.78
N LEU A 168 13.17 11.59 1.04
CA LEU A 168 12.62 12.04 -0.24
C LEU A 168 11.65 13.21 -0.07
N LEU A 169 10.64 13.05 0.78
CA LEU A 169 9.55 14.00 0.88
C LEU A 169 9.92 15.22 1.72
N HIS A 170 10.62 15.02 2.86
CA HIS A 170 10.88 16.10 3.81
C HIS A 170 12.22 16.80 3.59
N LEU A 171 13.29 16.05 3.30
CA LEU A 171 14.63 16.63 3.17
C LEU A 171 14.93 17.10 1.74
N MET A 172 14.51 16.32 0.73
CA MET A 172 14.75 16.64 -0.69
C MET A 172 13.59 17.39 -1.35
N GLY A 173 12.41 17.43 -0.74
CA GLY A 173 11.23 18.11 -1.28
C GLY A 173 10.68 17.46 -2.55
N VAL A 174 10.87 16.14 -2.72
CA VAL A 174 10.31 15.39 -3.84
C VAL A 174 8.79 15.30 -3.68
N SER A 175 8.05 15.61 -4.75
CA SER A 175 6.59 15.46 -4.78
C SER A 175 6.21 14.06 -5.25
N ASP A 176 5.83 13.17 -4.33
CA ASP A 176 5.45 11.78 -4.63
C ASP A 176 4.25 11.33 -3.80
N ASN A 177 3.18 12.11 -3.81
CA ASN A 177 2.05 11.92 -2.90
C ASN A 177 1.33 10.58 -3.11
N GLY A 178 1.28 10.05 -4.33
CA GLY A 178 0.71 8.73 -4.60
C GLY A 178 1.73 7.58 -4.64
N GLY A 179 3.00 7.82 -4.27
CA GLY A 179 3.97 6.77 -3.98
C GLY A 179 4.59 6.05 -5.18
N SER A 180 4.77 6.72 -6.33
CA SER A 180 5.51 6.14 -7.47
C SER A 180 6.92 5.70 -7.06
N LEU A 181 7.65 6.54 -6.32
CA LEU A 181 9.01 6.28 -5.87
C LEU A 181 9.04 5.63 -4.49
N THR A 182 8.37 6.24 -3.52
CA THR A 182 8.44 5.83 -2.11
C THR A 182 7.82 4.46 -1.90
N VAL A 183 6.77 4.10 -2.64
CA VAL A 183 6.03 2.83 -2.48
C VAL A 183 6.37 1.84 -3.57
N HIS A 184 6.04 2.15 -4.83
CA HIS A 184 6.14 1.17 -5.92
C HIS A 184 7.57 0.85 -6.31
N ALA A 185 8.39 1.87 -6.60
CA ALA A 185 9.78 1.64 -6.96
C ALA A 185 10.55 1.02 -5.78
N PHE A 186 10.45 1.61 -4.59
CA PHE A 186 11.10 1.09 -3.38
C PHE A 186 10.73 -0.38 -3.13
N GLY A 187 9.44 -0.70 -3.02
CA GLY A 187 8.99 -2.06 -2.72
C GLY A 187 9.36 -3.06 -3.83
N ALA A 188 9.26 -2.66 -5.10
CA ALA A 188 9.63 -3.53 -6.21
C ALA A 188 11.13 -3.89 -6.18
N TYR A 189 12.01 -2.90 -6.01
CA TYR A 189 13.45 -3.15 -5.98
C TYR A 189 13.90 -3.85 -4.69
N PHE A 190 13.30 -3.52 -3.55
CA PHE A 190 13.56 -4.21 -2.28
C PHE A 190 13.15 -5.69 -2.35
N GLY A 191 11.94 -5.96 -2.83
CA GLY A 191 11.44 -7.32 -3.07
C GLY A 191 12.30 -8.10 -4.07
N LEU A 192 12.72 -7.50 -5.18
CA LEU A 192 13.59 -8.13 -6.17
C LEU A 192 14.96 -8.49 -5.59
N ALA A 193 15.57 -7.60 -4.81
CA ALA A 193 16.85 -7.86 -4.15
C ALA A 193 16.75 -9.06 -3.18
N LEU A 194 15.66 -9.12 -2.41
CA LEU A 194 15.39 -10.26 -1.51
C LEU A 194 15.09 -11.55 -2.28
N SER A 195 14.30 -11.47 -3.35
CA SER A 195 13.98 -12.61 -4.21
C SER A 195 15.23 -13.18 -4.86
N TRP A 196 16.17 -12.34 -5.28
CA TRP A 196 17.48 -12.78 -5.79
C TRP A 196 18.31 -13.49 -4.72
N SER A 197 18.44 -12.90 -3.52
CA SER A 197 19.17 -13.50 -2.41
C SER A 197 18.59 -14.84 -1.94
N LEU A 198 17.25 -14.93 -1.82
CA LEU A 198 16.56 -16.16 -1.43
C LEU A 198 16.70 -17.26 -2.49
N ARG A 199 16.61 -16.90 -3.78
CA ARG A 199 16.77 -17.86 -4.88
C ARG A 199 18.17 -18.44 -4.91
N GLN A 200 19.20 -17.62 -4.71
CA GLN A 200 20.59 -18.11 -4.66
C GLN A 200 20.77 -19.12 -3.52
N HIS A 201 20.31 -18.80 -2.31
CA HIS A 201 20.41 -19.71 -1.17
C HIS A 201 19.61 -21.02 -1.34
N ARG A 202 18.45 -20.98 -2.01
CA ARG A 202 17.61 -22.18 -2.21
C ARG A 202 18.02 -23.02 -3.42
N ALA A 203 18.64 -22.41 -4.42
CA ALA A 203 19.28 -23.13 -5.52
C ALA A 203 20.43 -24.00 -4.99
N ASP A 204 21.21 -23.47 -4.04
CA ASP A 204 22.29 -24.21 -3.38
C ASP A 204 21.77 -25.37 -2.49
N SER A 205 20.54 -25.27 -1.96
CA SER A 205 19.92 -26.30 -1.11
C SER A 205 19.07 -27.34 -1.86
N GLY A 206 18.86 -27.16 -3.17
CA GLY A 206 18.04 -28.03 -4.01
C GLY A 206 16.53 -27.95 -3.73
N GLU A 207 16.07 -26.93 -2.98
CA GLU A 207 14.65 -26.72 -2.68
C GLU A 207 13.92 -26.09 -3.88
N ARG A 208 12.76 -26.66 -4.23
CA ARG A 208 11.87 -26.12 -5.26
C ARG A 208 10.91 -25.07 -4.67
N PRO A 209 10.43 -24.11 -5.48
CA PRO A 209 9.35 -23.21 -5.07
C PRO A 209 8.17 -24.00 -4.53
N GLN A 210 7.43 -23.45 -3.56
CA GLN A 210 6.19 -24.07 -3.14
C GLN A 210 5.21 -24.00 -4.32
N ASP A 211 4.90 -25.16 -4.90
CA ASP A 211 3.94 -25.26 -5.99
C ASP A 211 2.53 -25.04 -5.42
N THR A 212 2.10 -23.79 -5.42
CA THR A 212 0.73 -23.45 -5.08
C THR A 212 -0.03 -23.26 -6.39
N GLY A 213 -0.55 -24.37 -6.92
CA GLY A 213 -1.31 -24.37 -8.17
C GLY A 213 -2.35 -23.24 -8.24
N LEU A 214 -2.52 -22.64 -9.41
CA LEU A 214 -3.46 -21.52 -9.66
C LEU A 214 -4.77 -22.03 -10.31
N PRO A 215 -5.92 -21.31 -10.20
CA PRO A 215 -6.22 -20.14 -9.35
C PRO A 215 -7.57 -20.22 -8.59
N ALA A 216 -7.71 -19.41 -7.52
CA ALA A 216 -9.03 -18.97 -7.04
C ALA A 216 -9.46 -17.73 -7.86
N ASP A 217 -9.88 -17.94 -9.12
CA ASP A 217 -10.19 -16.87 -10.09
C ASP A 217 -11.16 -15.80 -9.58
N ALA A 218 -12.11 -16.19 -8.71
CA ALA A 218 -13.08 -15.27 -8.14
C ALA A 218 -12.46 -14.27 -7.14
N LEU A 219 -11.55 -14.71 -6.27
CA LEU A 219 -10.92 -13.82 -5.28
C LEU A 219 -9.96 -12.84 -5.96
N ALA A 220 -9.25 -13.31 -6.99
CA ALA A 220 -8.41 -12.47 -7.83
C ALA A 220 -9.23 -11.42 -8.58
N ALA A 221 -10.36 -11.80 -9.19
CA ALA A 221 -11.24 -10.86 -9.85
C ALA A 221 -11.79 -9.78 -8.90
N VAL A 222 -12.19 -10.16 -7.68
CA VAL A 222 -12.62 -9.19 -6.66
C VAL A 222 -11.48 -8.23 -6.31
N GLY A 223 -10.25 -8.73 -6.13
CA GLY A 223 -9.09 -7.89 -5.83
C GLY A 223 -8.77 -6.88 -6.93
N ILE A 224 -8.88 -7.30 -8.19
CA ILE A 224 -8.70 -6.42 -9.36
C ILE A 224 -9.75 -5.30 -9.35
N VAL A 225 -11.02 -5.64 -9.16
CA VAL A 225 -12.13 -4.66 -9.15
C VAL A 225 -11.98 -3.69 -7.97
N CYS A 226 -11.66 -4.19 -6.78
CA CYS A 226 -11.43 -3.33 -5.62
C CYS A 226 -10.26 -2.37 -5.84
N LEU A 227 -9.13 -2.82 -6.37
CA LEU A 227 -8.03 -1.93 -6.74
C LEU A 227 -8.49 -0.85 -7.72
N TRP A 228 -9.17 -1.28 -8.79
CA TRP A 228 -9.55 -0.38 -9.86
C TRP A 228 -10.47 0.75 -9.34
N LEU A 229 -11.40 0.42 -8.44
CA LEU A 229 -12.36 1.36 -7.87
C LEU A 229 -11.75 2.26 -6.78
N PHE A 230 -10.86 1.74 -5.93
CA PHE A 230 -10.42 2.46 -4.73
C PHE A 230 -9.11 3.25 -4.92
N TRP A 231 -8.28 2.92 -5.91
CA TRP A 231 -6.98 3.59 -6.10
C TRP A 231 -7.03 5.10 -6.35
N PRO A 232 -7.94 5.64 -7.20
CA PRO A 232 -8.03 7.09 -7.40
C PRO A 232 -8.30 7.86 -6.11
N GLY A 233 -9.13 7.27 -5.24
CA GLY A 233 -9.40 7.84 -3.94
C GLY A 233 -8.21 7.76 -2.98
N PHE A 234 -7.43 6.67 -3.05
CA PHE A 234 -6.23 6.50 -2.24
C PHE A 234 -5.19 7.59 -2.52
N VAL A 235 -4.91 7.86 -3.80
CA VAL A 235 -4.01 8.94 -4.23
C VAL A 235 -4.57 10.31 -3.84
N SER A 236 -5.88 10.52 -3.94
CA SER A 236 -6.52 11.78 -3.54
C SER A 236 -6.45 12.03 -2.03
N ALA A 237 -6.44 10.98 -1.21
CA ALA A 237 -6.32 11.10 0.24
C ALA A 237 -4.89 11.43 0.69
N ALA A 238 -3.91 11.03 -0.11
CA ALA A 238 -2.49 11.26 0.12
C ALA A 238 -2.07 12.68 -0.25
N ALA A 239 -2.70 13.24 -1.29
CA ALA A 239 -2.63 14.64 -1.66
C ALA A 239 -3.17 15.49 -0.50
N ALA A 240 -2.29 15.94 0.41
CA ALA A 240 -2.63 16.76 1.57
C ALA A 240 -3.07 18.20 1.21
N ALA A 241 -3.70 18.37 0.04
CA ALA A 241 -4.08 19.66 -0.48
C ALA A 241 -5.28 20.25 0.29
N PRO A 242 -5.28 21.56 0.57
CA PRO A 242 -6.44 22.23 1.14
C PRO A 242 -7.67 22.02 0.23
N ALA A 243 -8.86 22.02 0.84
CA ALA A 243 -10.16 21.77 0.18
C ALA A 243 -10.50 22.68 -1.01
N SER A 244 -9.62 23.61 -1.38
CA SER A 244 -9.72 24.55 -2.49
C SER A 244 -8.94 24.15 -3.75
N VAL A 245 -8.22 23.03 -3.75
CA VAL A 245 -7.53 22.50 -4.93
C VAL A 245 -8.35 21.34 -5.51
N GLU A 246 -8.71 21.44 -6.79
CA GLU A 246 -9.37 20.35 -7.52
C GLU A 246 -8.58 19.04 -7.33
N PRO A 247 -9.24 17.87 -7.14
CA PRO A 247 -8.57 16.60 -6.92
C PRO A 247 -8.04 16.01 -8.24
N TRP A 248 -7.20 16.77 -8.96
CA TRP A 248 -6.59 16.35 -10.23
C TRP A 248 -5.87 15.02 -10.10
N ALA A 249 -5.23 14.76 -8.96
CA ALA A 249 -4.56 13.50 -8.66
C ALA A 249 -5.48 12.29 -8.85
N GLY A 250 -6.68 12.33 -8.27
CA GLY A 250 -7.66 11.27 -8.42
C GLY A 250 -8.19 11.16 -9.84
N LEU A 251 -8.55 12.28 -10.47
CA LEU A 251 -9.08 12.28 -11.84
C LEU A 251 -8.07 11.76 -12.85
N ASN A 252 -6.82 12.24 -12.79
CA ASN A 252 -5.72 11.80 -13.64
C ASN A 252 -5.41 10.32 -13.42
N THR A 253 -5.39 9.87 -12.16
CA THR A 253 -5.22 8.45 -11.83
C THR A 253 -6.32 7.60 -12.45
N TYR A 254 -7.58 8.02 -12.34
CA TYR A 254 -8.72 7.31 -12.90
C TYR A 254 -8.63 7.17 -14.43
N VAL A 255 -8.38 8.27 -15.15
CA VAL A 255 -8.30 8.22 -16.62
C VAL A 255 -7.06 7.46 -17.10
N ALA A 256 -5.93 7.55 -16.38
CA ALA A 256 -4.73 6.78 -16.69
C ALA A 256 -4.95 5.28 -16.51
N MET A 257 -5.61 4.85 -15.42
CA MET A 257 -5.95 3.45 -15.19
C MET A 257 -6.88 2.91 -16.27
N ALA A 258 -7.89 3.68 -16.70
CA ALA A 258 -8.75 3.32 -17.81
C ALA A 258 -7.97 3.14 -19.12
N ALA A 259 -7.05 4.06 -19.43
CA ALA A 259 -6.17 3.96 -20.60
C ALA A 259 -5.23 2.75 -20.51
N GLY A 260 -4.67 2.47 -19.32
CA GLY A 260 -3.81 1.32 -19.08
C GLY A 260 -4.53 -0.02 -19.24
N THR A 261 -5.79 -0.11 -18.77
CA THR A 261 -6.65 -1.27 -19.01
C THR A 261 -6.86 -1.50 -20.52
N LEU A 262 -7.18 -0.45 -21.28
CA LEU A 262 -7.34 -0.54 -22.74
C LEU A 262 -6.04 -0.96 -23.44
N ALA A 263 -4.88 -0.50 -22.97
CA ALA A 263 -3.58 -0.87 -23.52
C ALA A 263 -3.36 -2.40 -23.51
N THR A 264 -3.81 -3.09 -22.46
CA THR A 264 -3.76 -4.56 -22.39
C THR A 264 -4.55 -5.22 -23.52
N PHE A 265 -5.76 -4.73 -23.80
CA PHE A 265 -6.60 -5.29 -24.88
C PHE A 265 -6.04 -4.96 -26.27
N VAL A 266 -5.35 -3.83 -26.43
CA VAL A 266 -4.68 -3.48 -27.70
C VAL A 266 -3.48 -4.39 -27.97
N VAL A 267 -2.64 -4.63 -26.96
CA VAL A 267 -1.38 -5.36 -27.13
C VAL A 267 -1.55 -6.89 -27.04
N SER A 268 -2.59 -7.37 -26.34
CA SER A 268 -2.80 -8.81 -26.11
C SER A 268 -2.90 -9.64 -27.41
N PRO A 269 -3.67 -9.25 -28.44
CA PRO A 269 -3.72 -9.98 -29.72
C PRO A 269 -2.41 -9.95 -30.50
N LEU A 270 -1.58 -8.92 -30.30
CA LEU A 270 -0.27 -8.79 -30.95
C LEU A 270 0.77 -9.73 -30.34
N LEU A 271 0.60 -10.06 -29.06
CA LEU A 271 1.53 -10.92 -28.33
C LEU A 271 1.06 -12.37 -28.28
N ARG A 272 -0.24 -12.68 -28.33
CA ARG A 272 -0.76 -14.05 -28.24
C ARG A 272 -1.75 -14.34 -29.36
N GLU A 273 -1.51 -15.42 -30.10
CA GLU A 273 -2.49 -15.93 -31.07
C GLU A 273 -3.73 -16.45 -30.33
N GLY A 274 -4.90 -15.90 -30.63
CA GLY A 274 -6.20 -16.55 -30.40
C GLY A 274 -6.80 -16.50 -28.98
N SER A 275 -6.28 -15.71 -28.03
CA SER A 275 -6.87 -15.62 -26.68
C SER A 275 -7.06 -14.18 -26.20
N ALA A 276 -8.23 -13.89 -25.60
CA ALA A 276 -8.46 -12.66 -24.84
C ALA A 276 -7.41 -12.47 -23.73
N PRO A 277 -7.12 -11.23 -23.31
CA PRO A 277 -6.15 -10.97 -22.24
C PRO A 277 -6.56 -11.66 -20.93
N CYS A 278 -5.57 -12.20 -20.22
CA CYS A 278 -5.80 -12.80 -18.90
C CYS A 278 -6.09 -11.71 -17.86
N ALA A 279 -6.90 -12.03 -16.84
CA ALA A 279 -7.24 -11.08 -15.77
C ALA A 279 -6.00 -10.51 -15.06
N SER A 280 -4.96 -11.32 -14.87
CA SER A 280 -3.68 -10.88 -14.31
C SER A 280 -2.95 -9.85 -15.17
N GLN A 281 -3.04 -9.92 -16.50
CA GLN A 281 -2.43 -8.92 -17.40
C GLN A 281 -3.15 -7.57 -17.29
N VAL A 282 -4.49 -7.61 -17.17
CA VAL A 282 -5.31 -6.41 -16.95
C VAL A 282 -4.99 -5.78 -15.59
N GLN A 283 -4.82 -6.61 -14.55
CA GLN A 283 -4.39 -6.17 -13.23
C GLN A 283 -3.03 -5.47 -13.29
N ASP A 284 -2.04 -6.12 -13.89
CA ASP A 284 -0.66 -5.60 -13.93
C ASP A 284 -0.58 -4.28 -14.71
N ALA A 285 -1.30 -4.17 -15.83
CA ALA A 285 -1.36 -2.93 -16.61
C ALA A 285 -2.06 -1.79 -15.85
N THR A 286 -3.14 -2.11 -15.13
CA THR A 286 -3.84 -1.13 -14.29
C THR A 286 -2.93 -0.65 -13.17
N VAL A 287 -2.23 -1.56 -12.49
CA VAL A 287 -1.25 -1.24 -11.43
C VAL A 287 -0.12 -0.38 -11.98
N ALA A 288 0.42 -0.70 -13.17
CA ALA A 288 1.48 0.09 -13.80
C ALA A 288 1.03 1.52 -14.10
N ALA A 289 -0.16 1.70 -14.67
CA ALA A 289 -0.73 3.02 -14.93
C ALA A 289 -0.95 3.82 -13.63
N ALA A 290 -1.47 3.16 -12.59
CA ALA A 290 -1.71 3.76 -11.29
C ALA A 290 -0.40 4.15 -10.59
N ALA A 291 0.63 3.30 -10.68
CA ALA A 291 1.95 3.56 -10.13
C ALA A 291 2.63 4.76 -10.80
N VAL A 292 2.48 4.97 -12.11
CA VAL A 292 3.02 6.17 -12.80
C VAL A 292 2.30 7.45 -12.37
N MET A 293 1.00 7.37 -12.06
CA MET A 293 0.22 8.52 -11.59
C MET A 293 0.49 8.90 -10.13
N GLY A 294 1.21 8.09 -9.36
CA GLY A 294 1.54 8.42 -7.98
C GLY A 294 2.27 9.77 -7.83
N MET A 295 3.26 10.03 -8.68
CA MET A 295 3.99 11.28 -8.79
C MET A 295 3.34 12.22 -9.83
N ALA A 296 3.01 11.70 -11.02
CA ALA A 296 2.56 12.55 -12.12
C ALA A 296 1.13 13.07 -11.97
N GLY A 297 0.29 12.40 -11.18
CA GLY A 297 -1.15 12.67 -11.09
C GLY A 297 -1.48 14.09 -10.63
N GLU A 298 -0.65 14.69 -9.78
CA GLU A 298 -0.84 16.07 -9.31
C GLU A 298 -0.22 17.11 -10.25
N MET A 299 0.79 16.72 -11.03
CA MET A 299 1.54 17.61 -11.91
C MET A 299 0.83 17.85 -13.24
N LEU A 300 -0.03 16.92 -13.65
CA LEU A 300 -0.72 16.96 -14.93
C LEU A 300 -1.99 17.83 -14.85
N LEU A 301 -1.88 19.06 -15.36
CA LEU A 301 -3.03 19.98 -15.42
C LEU A 301 -4.05 19.60 -16.50
N ALA A 302 -3.71 18.70 -17.42
CA ALA A 302 -4.58 18.26 -18.52
C ALA A 302 -4.74 16.73 -18.54
N PRO A 303 -6.00 16.22 -18.63
CA PRO A 303 -6.27 14.78 -18.58
C PRO A 303 -5.69 14.00 -19.78
N PHE A 304 -5.39 14.68 -20.88
CA PHE A 304 -4.70 14.10 -22.03
C PHE A 304 -3.34 13.51 -21.64
N GLY A 305 -2.56 14.20 -20.81
CA GLY A 305 -1.26 13.70 -20.36
C GLY A 305 -1.39 12.42 -19.53
N ALA A 306 -2.42 12.34 -18.70
CA ALA A 306 -2.71 11.17 -17.89
C ALA A 306 -3.16 9.98 -18.74
N LEU A 307 -3.99 10.20 -19.78
CA LEU A 307 -4.35 9.16 -20.75
C LEU A 307 -3.13 8.60 -21.47
N VAL A 308 -2.24 9.46 -21.98
CA VAL A 308 -1.03 9.02 -22.70
C VAL A 308 -0.10 8.25 -21.76
N ALA A 309 0.20 8.80 -20.58
CA ALA A 309 1.06 8.15 -19.60
C ALA A 309 0.49 6.79 -19.15
N GLY A 310 -0.81 6.74 -18.86
CA GLY A 310 -1.50 5.51 -18.47
C GLY A 310 -1.49 4.45 -19.58
N PHE A 311 -1.75 4.84 -20.83
CA PHE A 311 -1.69 3.93 -21.98
C PHE A 311 -0.29 3.35 -22.16
N LEU A 312 0.75 4.20 -22.18
CA LEU A 312 2.14 3.76 -22.34
C LEU A 312 2.60 2.86 -21.19
N ALA A 313 2.25 3.22 -19.94
CA ALA A 313 2.55 2.40 -18.77
C ALA A 313 1.85 1.04 -18.83
N GLY A 314 0.59 0.99 -19.27
CA GLY A 314 -0.19 -0.25 -19.40
C GLY A 314 0.33 -1.23 -20.46
N LEU A 315 1.14 -0.77 -21.44
CA LEU A 315 1.81 -1.66 -22.41
C LEU A 315 2.96 -2.45 -21.77
N ILE A 316 3.61 -1.89 -20.74
CA ILE A 316 4.84 -2.43 -20.16
C ILE A 316 4.66 -3.86 -19.62
N PRO A 317 3.62 -4.18 -18.80
CA PRO A 317 3.52 -5.52 -18.21
C PRO A 317 3.27 -6.63 -19.24
N ALA A 318 2.51 -6.34 -20.29
CA ALA A 318 2.28 -7.31 -21.35
C ALA A 318 3.59 -7.60 -22.11
N LEU A 319 4.35 -6.56 -22.43
CA LEU A 319 5.67 -6.69 -23.07
C LEU A 319 6.67 -7.40 -22.16
N SER A 320 6.73 -7.06 -20.87
CA SER A 320 7.66 -7.69 -19.92
C SER A 320 7.37 -9.18 -19.75
N SER A 321 6.10 -9.57 -19.66
CA SER A 321 5.70 -10.98 -19.55
C SER A 321 6.13 -11.84 -20.75
N ARG A 322 6.39 -11.22 -21.90
CA ARG A 322 6.81 -11.89 -23.13
C ARG A 322 8.34 -11.93 -23.29
N PHE A 323 9.02 -10.85 -22.91
CA PHE A 323 10.43 -10.63 -23.26
C PHE A 323 11.40 -10.62 -22.07
N LEU A 324 10.92 -10.45 -20.84
CA LEU A 324 11.75 -10.35 -19.63
C LEU A 324 11.50 -11.49 -18.62
N ALA A 325 10.43 -12.27 -18.82
CA ALA A 325 10.06 -13.40 -17.96
C ALA A 325 10.83 -14.68 -18.28
#